data_AF-A0A533VIE4-F1
#
_entry.id   AF-A0A533VIE4-F1
#
_cell.length_a   1.000
_cell.length_b   1.000
_cell.length_c   1.000
_cell.angle_alpha   90.00
_cell.angle_beta   90.00
_cell.angle_gamma   90.00
#
_symmetry.space_group_name_H-M   'P 1'
#
loop_
_entity.id
_entity.type
_entity.pdbx_description
1 polymer ?
#
loop_
_entity_poly.entity_id
_entity_poly.type
_entity_poly.pdbx_seq_one_letter_code
_entity_poly.pdbx_strand_id
1 'polypeptide(L)'
;MKNQTSDGSGWNLEFLAIDGTIVQKGTVTIGITTPDPTYSDPNVADYANVYKNTISWLDSCATKDSPKDFNLPAWCRNGGVGGSPVVPKGQADITVQAGSYKTWMIGWHKGEDDNTIWVVPNLPFPVKAQIFADVT
;
A
#
# COMPACT_ATOMS: atom_id res chain seq x y z
N MET A 1 -1.36 0.11 -17.88
CA MET A 1 -0.56 -0.83 -17.05
C MET A 1 -1.15 -2.23 -17.25
N LYS A 2 -0.33 -3.27 -17.38
CA LYS A 2 -0.78 -4.61 -17.84
C LYS A 2 -1.86 -5.29 -16.99
N ASN A 3 -2.12 -4.78 -15.79
CA ASN A 3 -3.04 -5.39 -14.81
C ASN A 3 -4.30 -4.55 -14.53
N GLN A 4 -4.59 -3.50 -15.30
CA GLN A 4 -5.87 -2.79 -15.16
C GLN A 4 -7.01 -3.65 -15.71
N THR A 5 -8.19 -3.61 -15.09
CA THR A 5 -9.39 -4.27 -15.62
C THR A 5 -9.76 -3.71 -16.99
N SER A 6 -10.42 -4.51 -17.84
CA SER A 6 -10.75 -4.12 -19.21
C SER A 6 -11.71 -2.94 -19.30
N ASP A 7 -12.56 -2.76 -18.28
CA ASP A 7 -13.46 -1.61 -18.12
C ASP A 7 -12.78 -0.40 -17.45
N GLY A 8 -11.52 -0.54 -17.03
CA GLY A 8 -10.73 0.51 -16.40
C GLY A 8 -11.09 0.81 -14.94
N SER A 9 -12.04 0.07 -14.34
CA SER A 9 -12.58 0.33 -12.99
C SER A 9 -11.65 -0.11 -11.85
N GLY A 10 -10.63 -0.93 -12.13
CA GLY A 10 -9.78 -1.48 -11.09
C GLY A 10 -8.47 -2.12 -11.57
N TRP A 11 -7.82 -2.82 -10.64
CA TRP A 11 -6.56 -3.54 -10.82
C TRP A 11 -6.74 -5.02 -10.47
N ASN A 12 -6.33 -5.92 -11.36
CA ASN A 12 -6.25 -7.36 -11.11
C ASN A 12 -4.90 -7.70 -10.50
N LEU A 13 -4.91 -8.20 -9.27
CA LEU A 13 -3.72 -8.58 -8.53
C LEU A 13 -3.61 -10.10 -8.43
N GLU A 14 -2.43 -10.63 -8.72
CA GLU A 14 -2.03 -11.93 -8.19
C GLU A 14 -1.79 -11.76 -6.68
N PHE A 15 -2.52 -12.51 -5.88
CA PHE A 15 -2.54 -12.37 -4.43
C PHE A 15 -1.98 -13.63 -3.76
N LEU A 16 -1.07 -13.44 -2.83
CA LEU A 16 -0.48 -14.49 -2.00
C LEU A 16 -0.58 -14.07 -0.54
N ALA A 17 -1.36 -14.83 0.23
CA ALA A 17 -1.43 -14.71 1.68
C ALA A 17 -0.53 -15.76 2.32
N ILE A 18 0.29 -15.33 3.28
CA ILE A 18 1.13 -16.20 4.12
C ILE A 18 0.82 -15.84 5.56
N ASP A 19 0.16 -16.75 6.27
CA ASP A 19 -0.29 -16.59 7.66
C ASP A 19 0.14 -17.83 8.46
N GLY A 20 1.33 -17.76 9.06
CA GLY A 20 1.97 -18.90 9.69
C GLY A 20 2.18 -20.04 8.69
N THR A 21 1.49 -21.15 8.90
CA THR A 21 1.53 -22.33 8.00
C THR A 21 0.49 -22.28 6.88
N ILE A 22 -0.44 -21.33 6.92
CA ILE A 22 -1.47 -21.13 5.90
C ILE A 22 -0.85 -20.34 4.74
N VAL A 23 -0.88 -20.94 3.54
CA VAL A 23 -0.41 -20.30 2.30
C VAL A 23 -1.51 -20.41 1.26
N GLN A 24 -2.06 -19.27 0.84
CA GLN A 24 -3.16 -19.20 -0.12
C GLN A 24 -2.79 -18.30 -1.28
N LYS A 25 -3.15 -18.73 -2.49
CA LYS A 25 -2.93 -17.99 -3.74
C LYS A 25 -4.24 -17.82 -4.47
N GLY A 26 -4.45 -16.66 -5.06
CA GLY A 26 -5.63 -16.38 -5.85
C GLY A 26 -5.50 -15.03 -6.54
N THR A 27 -6.63 -14.55 -7.05
CA THR A 27 -6.77 -13.25 -7.67
C THR A 27 -7.63 -12.35 -6.79
N VAL A 28 -7.23 -11.10 -6.67
CA VAL A 28 -8.04 -10.04 -6.05
C VAL A 28 -8.14 -8.88 -7.03
N THR A 29 -9.34 -8.39 -7.27
CA THR A 29 -9.55 -7.14 -8.00
C THR A 29 -9.78 -6.04 -6.98
N ILE A 30 -9.01 -4.95 -7.08
CA ILE A 30 -9.17 -3.76 -6.24
C ILE A 30 -9.57 -2.54 -7.07
N GLY A 31 -10.12 -1.51 -6.43
CA GLY A 31 -10.52 -0.26 -7.07
C GLY A 31 -9.37 0.49 -7.76
N ILE A 32 -9.72 1.35 -8.73
CA ILE A 32 -8.75 2.14 -9.50
C ILE A 32 -8.04 3.22 -8.66
N THR A 33 -8.77 3.81 -7.70
CA THR A 33 -8.32 4.91 -6.85
C THR A 33 -8.10 4.45 -5.41
N THR A 34 -9.03 3.70 -4.84
CA THR A 34 -8.95 3.16 -3.47
C THR A 34 -8.62 1.66 -3.51
N PRO A 35 -7.96 1.11 -2.48
CA PRO A 35 -7.57 -0.31 -2.44
C PRO A 35 -8.74 -1.23 -2.06
N ASP A 36 -9.99 -0.79 -2.24
CA ASP A 36 -11.18 -1.57 -1.92
C ASP A 36 -11.29 -2.80 -2.82
N PRO A 37 -11.39 -4.02 -2.26
CA PRO A 37 -11.58 -5.21 -3.05
C PRO A 37 -13.00 -5.22 -3.65
N THR A 38 -13.09 -5.32 -4.97
CA THR A 38 -14.34 -5.49 -5.71
C THR A 38 -14.60 -6.96 -6.06
N TYR A 39 -13.54 -7.78 -6.06
CA TYR A 39 -13.59 -9.22 -6.25
C TYR A 39 -12.42 -9.90 -5.52
N SER A 40 -12.65 -11.12 -5.03
CA SER A 40 -11.58 -12.00 -4.53
C SER A 40 -11.95 -13.45 -4.80
N ASP A 41 -10.96 -14.27 -5.16
CA ASP A 41 -11.15 -15.72 -5.17
C ASP A 41 -11.55 -16.19 -3.77
N PRO A 42 -12.48 -17.16 -3.64
CA PRO A 42 -13.04 -17.55 -2.33
C PRO A 42 -11.99 -17.94 -1.29
N ASN A 43 -10.87 -18.52 -1.73
CA ASN A 43 -9.83 -18.97 -0.84
C ASN A 43 -8.94 -17.85 -0.30
N VAL A 44 -8.92 -16.63 -0.89
CA VAL A 44 -8.13 -15.48 -0.38
C VAL A 44 -9.01 -14.34 0.14
N ALA A 45 -10.34 -14.53 0.16
CA ALA A 45 -11.30 -13.51 0.56
C ALA A 45 -11.06 -12.96 1.97
N ASP A 46 -10.66 -13.81 2.92
CA ASP A 46 -10.35 -13.42 4.30
C ASP A 46 -9.18 -12.42 4.37
N TYR A 47 -8.22 -12.51 3.44
CA TYR A 47 -7.02 -11.67 3.40
C TYR A 47 -7.18 -10.41 2.53
N ALA A 48 -8.14 -10.39 1.61
CA ALA A 48 -8.38 -9.22 0.75
C ALA A 48 -8.74 -7.97 1.57
N ASN A 49 -9.54 -8.13 2.63
CA ASN A 49 -9.88 -7.05 3.55
C ASN A 49 -8.69 -6.63 4.43
N VAL A 50 -7.80 -7.56 4.80
CA VAL A 50 -6.57 -7.23 5.53
C VAL A 50 -5.70 -6.29 4.70
N TYR A 51 -5.49 -6.62 3.43
CA TYR A 51 -4.75 -5.76 2.49
C TYR A 51 -5.32 -4.34 2.46
N LYS A 52 -6.63 -4.20 2.20
CA LYS A 52 -7.32 -2.89 2.22
C LYS A 52 -7.07 -2.15 3.53
N ASN A 53 -7.31 -2.79 4.67
CA ASN A 53 -7.24 -2.14 5.99
C ASN A 53 -5.82 -1.67 6.33
N THR A 54 -4.78 -2.28 5.74
CA THR A 54 -3.38 -1.84 5.93
C THR A 54 -3.05 -0.54 5.19
N ILE A 55 -3.67 -0.28 4.03
CA ILE A 55 -3.25 0.81 3.13
C ILE A 55 -4.33 1.83 2.76
N SER A 56 -5.60 1.61 3.09
CA SER A 56 -6.71 2.52 2.73
C SER A 56 -6.57 3.92 3.33
N TRP A 57 -5.83 4.08 4.42
CA TRP A 57 -5.53 5.40 4.99
C TRP A 57 -4.79 6.32 4.00
N LEU A 58 -4.06 5.75 3.03
CA LEU A 58 -3.36 6.50 1.99
C LEU A 58 -4.30 7.33 1.13
N ASP A 59 -5.57 6.95 1.05
CA ASP A 59 -6.59 7.67 0.26
C ASP A 59 -6.75 9.12 0.74
N SER A 60 -6.47 9.39 2.02
CA SER A 60 -6.45 10.75 2.60
C SER A 60 -5.19 11.57 2.27
N CYS A 61 -4.15 10.90 1.75
CA CYS A 61 -2.81 11.45 1.60
C CYS A 61 -2.39 11.60 0.14
N ALA A 62 -2.50 10.52 -0.63
CA ALA A 62 -2.08 10.46 -2.02
C ALA A 62 -2.92 9.42 -2.76
N THR A 63 -3.54 9.84 -3.86
CA THR A 63 -4.31 8.95 -4.75
C THR A 63 -3.84 9.14 -6.18
N LYS A 64 -4.32 8.27 -7.08
CA LYS A 64 -4.11 8.44 -8.53
C LYS A 64 -4.57 9.83 -9.01
N ASP A 65 -5.69 10.33 -8.49
CA ASP A 65 -6.31 11.59 -8.90
C ASP A 65 -5.68 12.82 -8.20
N SER A 66 -5.00 12.60 -7.08
CA SER A 66 -4.25 13.62 -6.32
C SER A 66 -2.84 13.12 -5.99
N PRO A 67 -1.97 12.95 -7.00
CA PRO A 67 -0.62 12.44 -6.79
C PRO A 67 0.23 13.44 -6.00
N LYS A 68 1.24 12.93 -5.27
CA LYS A 68 2.16 13.75 -4.49
C LYS A 68 3.58 13.65 -5.05
N ASP A 69 4.25 14.79 -5.11
CA ASP A 69 5.66 14.86 -5.48
C ASP A 69 6.53 14.44 -4.29
N PHE A 70 7.71 13.87 -4.58
CA PHE A 70 8.68 13.42 -3.59
C PHE A 70 9.53 14.57 -3.04
N ASN A 71 9.44 15.76 -3.62
CA ASN A 71 10.07 16.98 -3.10
C ASN A 71 9.23 17.72 -2.05
N LEU A 72 7.98 17.29 -1.82
CA LEU A 72 7.11 17.93 -0.85
C LEU A 72 7.60 17.67 0.57
N PRO A 73 7.57 18.69 1.46
CA PRO A 73 7.97 18.52 2.84
C PRO A 73 7.06 17.54 3.60
N ALA A 74 5.81 17.36 3.13
CA ALA A 74 4.90 16.32 3.61
C ALA A 74 3.83 16.01 2.53
N TRP A 75 3.39 14.76 2.48
CA TRP A 75 2.25 14.32 1.66
C TRP A 75 0.92 14.62 2.34
N CYS A 76 0.87 14.43 3.66
CA CYS A 76 -0.30 14.67 4.49
C CYS A 76 0.09 14.70 5.97
N ARG A 77 -0.85 15.17 6.80
CA ARG A 77 -0.76 15.08 8.25
C ARG A 77 -1.64 13.91 8.72
N ASN A 78 -1.10 12.70 8.67
CA ASN A 78 -1.81 11.49 9.11
C ASN A 78 -1.35 10.95 10.48
N GLY A 79 -0.41 11.65 11.13
CA GLY A 79 -0.16 11.45 12.56
C GLY A 79 -1.36 11.99 13.33
N GLY A 80 -2.06 11.12 14.07
CA GLY A 80 -2.97 11.55 15.13
C GLY A 80 -2.23 12.39 16.19
N VAL A 81 -2.86 12.60 17.35
CA VAL A 81 -2.14 13.25 18.48
C VAL A 81 -0.85 12.46 18.77
N GLY A 82 0.30 13.14 18.70
CA GLY A 82 1.63 12.52 18.90
C GLY A 82 2.30 11.90 17.66
N GLY A 83 1.63 11.85 16.50
CA GLY A 83 2.21 11.32 15.26
C GLY A 83 2.92 12.38 14.40
N SER A 84 3.94 11.95 13.66
CA SER A 84 4.65 12.80 12.68
C SER A 84 3.91 12.88 11.34
N PRO A 85 4.16 13.92 10.52
CA PRO A 85 3.68 13.98 9.14
C PRO A 85 4.20 12.81 8.30
N VAL A 86 3.48 12.47 7.23
CA VAL A 86 3.90 11.47 6.24
C VAL A 86 4.80 12.16 5.23
N VAL A 87 6.08 11.77 5.19
CA VAL A 87 7.10 12.50 4.42
C VAL A 87 7.97 11.57 3.58
N PRO A 88 8.48 12.03 2.42
CA PRO A 88 9.56 11.36 1.70
C PRO A 88 10.83 11.26 2.57
N LYS A 89 11.48 10.09 2.57
CA LYS A 89 12.69 9.78 3.34
C LYS A 89 13.92 9.51 2.47
N GLY A 90 13.75 9.42 1.15
CA GLY A 90 14.82 9.14 0.20
C GLY A 90 14.49 7.97 -0.73
N GLN A 91 15.50 7.46 -1.43
CA GLN A 91 15.37 6.32 -2.32
C GLN A 91 16.01 5.06 -1.72
N ALA A 92 15.42 3.91 -2.01
CA ALA A 92 15.96 2.61 -1.65
C ALA A 92 15.71 1.58 -2.76
N ASP A 93 16.68 0.71 -2.98
CA ASP A 93 16.48 -0.49 -3.77
C ASP A 93 15.94 -1.58 -2.85
N ILE A 94 14.79 -2.15 -3.19
CA ILE A 94 14.17 -3.23 -2.42
C ILE A 94 13.92 -4.45 -3.29
N THR A 95 13.95 -5.62 -2.65
CA THR A 95 13.55 -6.88 -3.25
C THR A 95 12.34 -7.42 -2.51
N VAL A 96 11.28 -7.72 -3.25
CA VAL A 96 10.08 -8.44 -2.79
C VAL A 96 9.91 -9.69 -3.66
N GLN A 97 8.94 -10.53 -3.35
CA GLN A 97 8.70 -11.76 -4.12
C GLN A 97 8.39 -11.49 -5.60
N ALA A 98 7.78 -10.34 -5.91
CA ALA A 98 7.48 -9.92 -7.29
C ALA A 98 8.70 -9.41 -8.08
N GLY A 99 9.85 -9.17 -7.42
CA GLY A 99 11.07 -8.70 -8.07
C GLY A 99 11.81 -7.62 -7.28
N SER A 100 12.75 -6.96 -7.95
CA SER A 100 13.53 -5.85 -7.39
C SER A 100 13.11 -4.52 -7.99
N TYR A 101 12.99 -3.50 -7.16
CA TYR A 101 12.49 -2.18 -7.52
C TYR A 101 13.36 -1.08 -6.93
N LYS A 102 13.61 -0.03 -7.73
CA LYS A 102 14.09 1.25 -7.22
C LYS A 102 12.89 2.04 -6.73
N THR A 103 12.87 2.37 -5.45
CA THR A 103 11.71 2.93 -4.77
C THR A 103 12.02 4.24 -4.07
N TRP A 104 10.97 5.01 -3.81
CA TRP A 104 10.98 6.08 -2.81
C TRP A 104 10.43 5.54 -1.49
N MET A 105 11.15 5.81 -0.41
CA MET A 105 10.70 5.56 0.95
C MET A 105 9.85 6.73 1.41
N ILE A 106 8.64 6.43 1.89
CA ILE A 106 7.76 7.40 2.54
C ILE A 106 7.53 6.90 3.96
N GLY A 107 7.78 7.74 4.97
CA GLY A 107 7.75 7.30 6.37
C GLY A 107 7.13 8.31 7.31
N TRP A 108 6.63 7.80 8.44
CA TRP A 108 6.06 8.56 9.54
C TRP A 108 6.27 7.83 10.87
N HIS A 109 6.46 8.60 11.93
CA HIS A 109 6.61 8.09 13.28
C HIS A 109 5.26 8.15 14.01
N LYS A 110 4.92 7.08 14.74
CA LYS A 110 3.74 7.04 15.61
C LYS A 110 4.00 6.08 16.77
N GLY A 111 3.75 6.53 18.00
CA GLY A 111 4.04 5.74 19.19
C GLY A 111 5.55 5.58 19.38
N GLU A 112 6.03 4.33 19.45
CA GLU A 112 7.46 4.00 19.50
C GLU A 112 8.02 3.56 18.13
N ASP A 113 7.16 3.50 17.11
CA ASP A 113 7.47 2.84 15.84
C ASP A 113 7.60 3.81 14.65
N ASP A 114 8.57 3.51 13.79
CA ASP A 114 8.74 4.14 12.48
C ASP A 114 8.09 3.30 11.39
N ASN A 115 7.02 3.84 10.83
CA ASN A 115 6.28 3.22 9.74
C ASN A 115 6.87 3.66 8.40
N THR A 116 6.92 2.74 7.44
CA THR A 116 7.47 3.02 6.11
C THR A 116 6.69 2.31 5.02
N ILE A 117 6.44 3.00 3.91
CA ILE A 117 6.02 2.40 2.64
C ILE A 117 7.06 2.68 1.57
N TRP A 118 7.14 1.78 0.59
CA TRP A 118 8.03 1.90 -0.56
C TRP A 118 7.20 2.04 -1.83
N VAL A 119 7.36 3.15 -2.53
CA VAL A 119 6.55 3.53 -3.68
C VAL A 119 7.42 3.54 -4.93
N VAL A 120 6.90 2.96 -6.01
CA VAL A 120 7.48 3.10 -7.36
C VAL A 120 6.62 4.10 -8.13
N PRO A 121 7.20 5.14 -8.74
CA PRO A 121 6.45 6.02 -9.63
C PRO A 121 5.71 5.22 -10.70
N ASN A 122 4.47 5.58 -10.98
CA ASN A 122 3.60 4.91 -11.94
C ASN A 122 3.12 3.50 -11.53
N LEU A 123 3.25 3.08 -10.26
CA LEU A 123 2.45 1.99 -9.72
C LEU A 123 1.30 2.55 -8.88
N PRO A 124 0.13 1.88 -8.85
CA PRO A 124 -1.06 2.42 -8.19
C PRO A 124 -0.96 2.42 -6.66
N PHE A 125 -0.26 1.43 -6.09
CA PHE A 125 -0.09 1.25 -4.64
C PHE A 125 1.36 0.93 -4.30
N PRO A 126 1.77 1.05 -3.03
CA PRO A 126 3.13 0.71 -2.60
C PRO A 126 3.50 -0.73 -2.94
N VAL A 127 4.77 -0.96 -3.29
CA VAL A 127 5.32 -2.31 -3.55
C VAL A 127 5.71 -3.04 -2.26
N LYS A 128 5.84 -2.30 -1.16
CA LYS A 128 6.09 -2.82 0.19
C LYS A 128 5.53 -1.82 1.21
N ALA A 129 5.06 -2.34 2.33
CA ALA A 129 4.68 -1.56 3.50
C ALA A 129 5.17 -2.26 4.76
N GLN A 130 5.59 -1.47 5.75
CA GLN A 130 5.87 -1.88 7.12
C GLN A 130 5.13 -0.90 8.02
N ILE A 131 4.04 -1.38 8.60
CA ILE A 131 3.10 -0.57 9.37
C ILE A 131 2.85 -1.30 10.68
N PHE A 132 2.98 -0.57 11.78
CA PHE A 132 2.78 -1.05 13.13
C PHE A 132 1.39 -0.68 13.61
N ALA A 133 0.74 -1.61 14.31
CA ALA A 133 -0.54 -1.35 14.93
C ALA A 133 -0.36 -0.36 16.09
N ASP A 134 -1.30 0.56 16.22
CA ASP A 134 -1.38 1.40 17.41
C ASP A 134 -1.94 0.55 18.55
N VAL A 135 -1.13 0.25 19.55
CA VAL A 135 -1.56 -0.52 20.72
C VAL A 135 -1.88 0.47 21.83
N THR A 136 -3.17 0.72 22.03
CA THR A 136 -3.69 1.52 23.15
C THR A 136 -4.17 0.64 24.28
#